data_AF-A0A1H4FY20-F1
#
_entry.id   AF-A0A1H4FY20-F1
#
_cell.length_a   1.000
_cell.length_b   1.000
_cell.length_c   1.000
_cell.angle_alpha   90.00
_cell.angle_beta   90.00
_cell.angle_gamma   90.00
#
_symmetry.space_group_name_H-M   'P 1'
#
loop_
_entity.id
_entity.type
_entity.pdbx_description
1 polymer ?
#
loop_
_entity_poly.entity_id
_entity_poly.type
_entity_poly.pdbx_seq_one_letter_code
_entity_poly.pdbx_strand_id
1 'polypeptide(L)'
;MKRTGRCEGCARGVARVRHVGGRHGARGFTLIELLVAIAILAVIAVLSWRGLDQIVRGRETITNAMEDERVFAQLFDQMRIDARQAASDDEAGEAAVSIGSSVLQIVRERDEVGAAPRLQVVRYRIVDGRVIRYVSPPLANVGALRRALHGGEGSDWSAVPLMGGVGSISARVYVAKVGWTAQMKDVQSAITEYDNNLKVPQLGNAPLPRSVTGLEVSVGAKSLARPVVRVFLVGE
;
A
#
# COMPACT_ATOMS: atom_id res chain seq x y z
N MET A 1 87.62 12.35 -61.72
CA MET A 1 87.39 13.64 -62.42
C MET A 1 87.04 14.70 -61.39
N LYS A 2 87.78 15.83 -61.39
CA LYS A 2 87.48 17.20 -60.88
C LYS A 2 87.09 17.38 -59.40
N ARG A 3 87.95 17.99 -58.55
CA ARG A 3 88.29 19.44 -58.35
C ARG A 3 87.32 20.16 -57.39
N THR A 4 87.74 20.39 -56.13
CA THR A 4 88.24 21.66 -55.53
C THR A 4 87.15 22.60 -54.99
N GLY A 5 87.31 23.02 -53.73
CA GLY A 5 86.62 24.19 -53.16
C GLY A 5 87.01 24.40 -51.69
N ARG A 6 87.90 25.36 -51.47
CA ARG A 6 88.41 25.89 -50.18
C ARG A 6 87.51 27.05 -49.71
N CYS A 7 87.45 27.30 -48.40
CA CYS A 7 87.40 28.60 -47.68
C CYS A 7 86.98 28.30 -46.22
N GLU A 8 87.85 28.44 -45.22
CA GLU A 8 88.28 29.66 -44.50
C GLU A 8 87.61 29.73 -43.13
N GLY A 9 88.43 29.91 -42.10
CA GLY A 9 88.03 29.74 -40.70
C GLY A 9 87.29 30.93 -40.12
N CYS A 10 86.78 30.76 -38.90
CA CYS A 10 86.85 31.79 -37.86
C CYS A 10 86.52 31.18 -36.50
N ALA A 11 87.22 31.67 -35.48
CA ALA A 11 87.15 31.22 -34.11
C ALA A 11 85.95 31.79 -33.34
N ARG A 12 85.81 31.29 -32.09
CA ARG A 12 85.15 31.88 -30.91
C ARG A 12 83.67 31.55 -30.71
N GLY A 13 83.34 31.15 -29.49
CA GLY A 13 81.95 31.07 -29.03
C GLY A 13 81.81 30.32 -27.71
N VAL A 14 82.04 31.03 -26.61
CA VAL A 14 82.01 30.55 -25.23
C VAL A 14 80.57 30.30 -24.74
N ALA A 15 80.47 29.34 -23.79
CA ALA A 15 79.51 29.24 -22.69
C ALA A 15 78.02 28.92 -22.93
N ARG A 16 77.70 27.70 -22.44
CA ARG A 16 76.82 27.44 -21.28
C ARG A 16 75.33 27.81 -21.44
N VAL A 17 74.56 26.78 -21.76
CA VAL A 17 73.11 26.68 -21.56
C VAL A 17 72.78 26.97 -20.09
N ARG A 18 72.09 28.08 -19.81
CA ARG A 18 71.46 28.35 -18.52
C ARG A 18 70.10 27.65 -18.48
N HIS A 19 70.01 26.53 -17.77
CA HIS A 19 68.73 26.05 -17.27
C HIS A 19 68.25 27.01 -16.18
N VAL A 20 67.18 27.75 -16.46
CA VAL A 20 66.38 28.42 -15.43
C VAL A 20 65.58 27.33 -14.71
N GLY A 21 66.24 26.64 -13.79
CA GLY A 21 65.56 25.83 -12.79
C GLY A 21 64.80 26.77 -11.88
N GLY A 22 63.54 27.02 -12.22
CA GLY A 22 62.56 27.62 -11.31
C GLY A 22 62.45 26.72 -10.09
N ARG A 23 63.26 27.03 -9.06
CA ARG A 23 63.05 26.54 -7.71
C ARG A 23 61.70 27.08 -7.29
N HIS A 24 60.66 26.29 -7.50
CA HIS A 24 59.41 26.43 -6.77
C HIS A 24 59.81 26.24 -5.31
N GLY A 25 59.99 27.38 -4.63
CA GLY A 25 60.41 27.39 -3.24
C GLY A 25 59.51 26.46 -2.47
N ALA A 26 60.12 25.51 -1.76
CA ALA A 26 59.43 24.78 -0.71
C ALA A 26 58.98 25.84 0.31
N ARG A 27 57.76 26.35 0.13
CA ARG A 27 57.11 27.21 1.09
C ARG A 27 56.86 26.33 2.30
N GLY A 28 57.63 26.59 3.36
CA GLY A 28 57.51 25.88 4.63
C GLY A 28 56.08 26.01 5.12
N PHE A 29 55.46 24.86 5.36
CA PHE A 29 54.12 24.71 5.90
C PHE A 29 54.06 25.43 7.24
N THR A 30 53.42 26.60 7.29
CA THR A 30 53.35 27.34 8.54
C THR A 30 52.41 26.62 9.51
N LEU A 31 52.69 26.69 10.81
CA LEU A 31 51.82 26.11 11.85
C LEU A 31 50.36 26.60 11.69
N ILE A 32 50.21 27.85 11.25
CA ILE A 32 48.91 28.48 11.02
C ILE A 32 48.17 27.88 9.81
N GLU A 33 48.86 27.48 8.74
CA GLU A 33 48.24 26.77 7.61
C GLU A 33 47.71 25.39 8.03
N LEU A 34 48.47 24.66 8.86
CA LEU A 34 48.01 23.39 9.41
C LEU A 34 46.78 23.59 10.31
N LEU A 35 46.81 24.59 11.18
CA LEU A 35 45.72 24.93 12.09
C LEU A 35 44.44 25.32 11.35
N VAL A 36 44.56 26.16 10.32
CA VAL A 36 43.42 26.56 9.49
C VAL A 36 42.89 25.36 8.70
N ALA A 37 43.78 24.52 8.15
CA ALA A 37 43.37 23.32 7.42
C ALA A 37 42.58 22.34 8.31
N ILE A 38 43.05 22.05 9.52
CA ILE A 38 42.32 21.15 10.44
C ILE A 38 41.02 21.79 10.94
N ALA A 39 40.95 23.11 11.11
CA ALA A 39 39.74 23.81 11.51
C ALA A 39 38.65 23.73 10.41
N ILE A 40 39.03 23.98 9.15
CA ILE A 40 38.12 23.87 8.00
C ILE A 40 37.67 22.41 7.82
N LEU A 41 38.59 21.44 7.90
CA LEU A 41 38.26 20.02 7.82
C LEU A 41 37.30 19.60 8.94
N ALA A 42 37.49 20.10 10.17
CA ALA A 42 36.59 19.83 11.28
C ALA A 42 35.17 20.38 11.03
N VAL A 43 35.05 21.60 10.50
CA VAL A 43 33.74 22.20 10.17
C VAL A 43 33.06 21.42 9.04
N ILE A 44 33.78 21.10 7.97
CA ILE A 44 33.25 20.30 6.86
C ILE A 44 32.81 18.93 7.37
N ALA A 45 33.60 18.25 8.20
CA ALA A 45 33.25 16.95 8.74
C ALA A 45 31.94 16.98 9.56
N VAL A 46 31.75 18.00 10.42
CA VAL A 46 30.51 18.15 11.19
C VAL A 46 29.31 18.43 10.28
N LEU A 47 29.47 19.29 9.27
CA LEU A 47 28.41 19.59 8.31
C LEU A 47 28.08 18.38 7.42
N SER A 48 29.09 17.62 6.99
CA SER A 48 28.92 16.39 6.21
C SER A 48 28.21 15.30 7.01
N TRP A 49 28.56 15.13 8.29
CA TRP A 49 27.88 14.17 9.16
C TRP A 49 26.42 14.56 9.38
N ARG A 50 26.13 15.85 9.62
CA ARG A 50 24.75 16.33 9.76
C ARG A 50 23.96 16.29 8.45
N GLY A 51 24.58 16.60 7.32
CA GLY A 51 23.94 16.51 6.00
C GLY A 51 23.60 15.06 5.64
N LEU A 52 24.52 14.14 5.87
CA LEU A 52 24.29 12.70 5.64
C LEU A 52 23.18 12.17 6.55
N ASP A 53 23.20 12.53 7.83
CA ASP A 53 22.20 12.13 8.82
C ASP A 53 20.78 12.65 8.50
N GLN A 54 20.65 13.89 8.02
CA GLN A 54 19.37 14.40 7.52
C GLN A 54 18.86 13.64 6.29
N ILE A 55 19.76 13.27 5.36
CA ILE A 55 19.40 12.49 4.16
C ILE A 55 18.98 11.07 4.52
N VAL A 56 19.69 10.40 5.43
CA VAL A 56 19.37 9.04 5.88
C VAL A 56 18.01 9.00 6.57
N ARG A 57 17.75 9.90 7.54
CA ARG A 57 16.44 10.01 8.20
C ARG A 57 15.31 10.36 7.23
N GLY A 58 15.59 11.23 6.26
CA GLY A 58 14.63 11.58 5.20
C GLY A 58 14.27 10.38 4.33
N ARG A 59 15.26 9.58 3.93
CA ARG A 59 15.05 8.34 3.18
C ARG A 59 14.29 7.29 3.96
N GLU A 60 14.59 7.10 5.25
CA GLU A 60 13.87 6.18 6.13
C GLU A 60 12.40 6.58 6.29
N THR A 61 12.13 7.88 6.50
CA THR A 61 10.76 8.40 6.62
C THR A 61 9.95 8.17 5.33
N ILE A 62 10.56 8.44 4.17
CA ILE A 62 9.92 8.23 2.87
C ILE A 62 9.68 6.73 2.61
N THR A 63 10.67 5.89 2.91
CA THR A 63 10.55 4.43 2.70
C THR A 63 9.43 3.84 3.56
N ASN A 64 9.39 4.20 4.85
CA ASN A 64 8.33 3.74 5.76
C ASN A 64 6.94 4.23 5.33
N ALA A 65 6.81 5.47 4.87
CA ALA A 65 5.55 6.00 4.37
C ALA A 65 5.08 5.29 3.08
N MET A 66 6.01 4.93 2.19
CA MET A 66 5.70 4.19 0.96
C MET A 66 5.29 2.74 1.23
N GLU A 67 5.93 2.07 2.19
CA GLU A 67 5.56 0.71 2.62
C GLU A 67 4.15 0.70 3.22
N ASP A 68 3.83 1.68 4.06
CA ASP A 68 2.49 1.84 4.63
C ASP A 68 1.43 2.05 3.54
N GLU A 69 1.68 2.93 2.56
CA GLU A 69 0.73 3.18 1.46
C GLU A 69 0.48 1.92 0.61
N ARG A 70 1.52 1.13 0.34
CA ARG A 70 1.37 -0.16 -0.35
C ARG A 70 0.52 -1.14 0.43
N VAL A 71 0.70 -1.23 1.75
CA VAL A 71 -0.10 -2.10 2.62
C VAL A 71 -1.56 -1.65 2.64
N PHE A 72 -1.83 -0.34 2.69
CA PHE A 72 -3.19 0.19 2.58
C PHE A 72 -3.83 -0.15 1.24
N ALA A 73 -3.10 0.04 0.12
CA ALA A 73 -3.60 -0.29 -1.20
C ALA A 73 -3.97 -1.78 -1.28
N GLN A 74 -3.13 -2.67 -0.77
CA GLN A 74 -3.40 -4.11 -0.72
C GLN A 74 -4.61 -4.47 0.14
N LEU A 75 -4.75 -3.86 1.32
CA LEU A 75 -5.91 -4.04 2.20
C LEU A 75 -7.22 -3.68 1.47
N PHE A 76 -7.26 -2.49 0.86
CA PHE A 76 -8.46 -2.01 0.18
C PHE A 76 -8.72 -2.74 -1.14
N ASP A 77 -7.69 -3.17 -1.87
CA ASP A 77 -7.87 -4.03 -3.04
C ASP A 77 -8.47 -5.38 -2.66
N GLN A 78 -8.02 -5.98 -1.55
CA GLN A 78 -8.60 -7.22 -1.06
C GLN A 78 -10.08 -7.03 -0.68
N MET A 79 -10.40 -5.94 0.05
CA MET A 79 -11.80 -5.60 0.38
C MET A 79 -12.66 -5.35 -0.86
N ARG A 80 -12.11 -4.66 -1.86
CA ARG A 80 -12.79 -4.41 -3.14
C ARG A 80 -13.11 -5.72 -3.88
N ILE A 81 -12.17 -6.66 -3.91
CA ILE A 81 -12.37 -7.97 -4.54
C ILE A 81 -13.49 -8.72 -3.82
N ASP A 82 -13.45 -8.78 -2.49
CA ASP A 82 -14.48 -9.50 -1.72
C ASP A 82 -15.86 -8.84 -1.82
N ALA A 83 -15.93 -7.51 -1.79
CA ALA A 83 -17.17 -6.77 -1.98
C ALA A 83 -17.75 -6.97 -3.39
N ARG A 84 -16.90 -6.94 -4.42
CA ARG A 84 -17.31 -7.18 -5.80
C ARG A 84 -17.89 -8.59 -5.97
N GLN A 85 -17.27 -9.59 -5.37
CA GLN A 85 -17.72 -10.98 -5.43
C GLN A 85 -18.88 -11.30 -4.48
N ALA A 86 -19.47 -10.29 -3.82
CA ALA A 86 -20.56 -10.53 -2.88
C ALA A 86 -21.74 -11.24 -3.58
N ALA A 87 -22.19 -12.33 -2.97
CA ALA A 87 -23.36 -13.08 -3.41
C ALA A 87 -24.62 -12.20 -3.28
N SER A 88 -25.71 -12.55 -3.97
CA SER A 88 -26.97 -11.86 -3.77
C SER A 88 -27.59 -12.19 -2.40
N ASP A 89 -28.53 -11.36 -1.94
CA ASP A 89 -29.18 -11.58 -0.63
C ASP A 89 -30.02 -12.87 -0.62
N ASP A 90 -30.55 -13.29 -1.77
CA ASP A 90 -31.29 -14.56 -1.91
C ASP A 90 -30.37 -15.78 -1.87
N GLU A 91 -29.17 -15.71 -2.46
CA GLU A 91 -28.16 -16.76 -2.37
C GLU A 91 -27.60 -16.88 -0.96
N ALA A 92 -27.37 -15.74 -0.30
CA ALA A 92 -26.92 -15.69 1.08
C ALA A 92 -28.02 -16.12 2.08
N GLY A 93 -29.29 -15.96 1.70
CA GLY A 93 -30.47 -16.20 2.55
C GLY A 93 -30.68 -15.17 3.66
N GLU A 94 -29.82 -14.14 3.72
CA GLU A 94 -29.85 -12.95 4.56
C GLU A 94 -28.98 -11.87 3.90
N ALA A 95 -28.71 -10.75 4.56
CA ALA A 95 -27.87 -9.70 4.01
C ALA A 95 -26.47 -10.23 3.63
N ALA A 96 -26.13 -10.16 2.33
CA ALA A 96 -24.84 -10.65 1.84
C ALA A 96 -23.66 -9.82 2.38
N VAL A 97 -23.87 -8.54 2.68
CA VAL A 97 -22.90 -7.68 3.37
C VAL A 97 -23.52 -7.20 4.68
N SER A 98 -22.86 -7.49 5.80
CA SER A 98 -23.33 -7.06 7.12
C SER A 98 -22.20 -6.42 7.95
N ILE A 99 -22.61 -5.44 8.76
CA ILE A 99 -21.72 -4.68 9.63
C ILE A 99 -22.13 -4.97 11.08
N GLY A 100 -21.22 -5.59 11.82
CA GLY A 100 -21.31 -5.76 13.27
C GLY A 100 -20.49 -4.69 14.02
N SER A 101 -20.42 -4.81 15.34
CA SER A 101 -19.70 -3.86 16.21
C SER A 101 -18.19 -3.78 15.92
N SER A 102 -17.57 -4.86 15.45
CA SER A 102 -16.14 -4.92 15.15
C SER A 102 -15.82 -5.88 14.01
N VAL A 103 -16.82 -6.21 13.19
CA VAL A 103 -16.71 -7.18 12.10
C VAL A 103 -17.46 -6.67 10.88
N LEU A 104 -16.77 -6.64 9.74
CA LEU A 104 -17.41 -6.56 8.43
C LEU A 104 -17.48 -7.99 7.89
N GLN A 105 -18.69 -8.46 7.61
CA GLN A 105 -18.93 -9.79 7.05
C GLN A 105 -19.44 -9.64 5.61
N ILE A 106 -18.87 -10.45 4.71
CA ILE A 106 -19.25 -10.53 3.30
C ILE A 106 -19.45 -12.00 2.94
N VAL A 107 -20.63 -12.35 2.47
CA VAL A 107 -20.90 -13.61 1.79
C VAL A 107 -20.55 -13.40 0.32
N ARG A 108 -19.64 -14.22 -0.19
CA ARG A 108 -19.18 -14.10 -1.57
C ARG A 108 -19.27 -15.42 -2.31
N GLU A 109 -19.40 -15.33 -3.62
CA GLU A 109 -19.19 -16.46 -4.51
C GLU A 109 -17.70 -16.74 -4.69
N ARG A 110 -17.37 -18.03 -4.77
CA ARG A 110 -16.07 -18.53 -5.18
C ARG A 110 -16.25 -19.43 -6.37
N ASP A 111 -15.81 -18.90 -7.51
CA ASP A 111 -15.70 -19.66 -8.74
C ASP A 111 -14.43 -20.51 -8.72
N GLU A 112 -14.61 -21.80 -8.98
CA GLU A 112 -13.53 -22.72 -9.28
C GLU A 112 -13.71 -23.26 -10.69
N VAL A 113 -12.63 -23.29 -11.46
CA VAL A 113 -12.67 -23.78 -12.84
C VAL A 113 -13.12 -25.24 -12.85
N GLY A 114 -14.22 -25.53 -13.54
CA GLY A 114 -14.77 -26.88 -13.67
C GLY A 114 -15.62 -27.35 -12.49
N ALA A 115 -15.95 -26.47 -11.53
CA ALA A 115 -16.86 -26.77 -10.43
C ALA A 115 -18.00 -25.74 -10.37
N ALA A 116 -19.12 -26.13 -9.74
CA ALA A 116 -20.20 -25.19 -9.47
C ALA A 116 -19.74 -24.10 -8.47
N PRO A 117 -20.13 -22.82 -8.65
CA PRO A 117 -19.82 -21.75 -7.70
C PRO A 117 -20.21 -22.15 -6.28
N ARG A 118 -19.33 -21.83 -5.32
CA ARG A 118 -19.56 -22.10 -3.90
C ARG A 118 -19.53 -20.83 -3.11
N LEU A 119 -20.40 -20.72 -2.10
CA LEU A 119 -20.40 -19.58 -1.21
C LEU A 119 -19.28 -19.70 -0.17
N GLN A 120 -18.72 -18.55 0.22
CA GLN A 120 -17.80 -18.40 1.32
C GLN A 120 -18.24 -17.23 2.20
N VAL A 121 -17.97 -17.34 3.50
CA VAL A 121 -18.09 -16.22 4.43
C VAL A 121 -16.70 -15.63 4.64
N VAL A 122 -16.56 -14.33 4.36
CA VAL A 122 -15.37 -13.52 4.62
C VAL A 122 -15.66 -12.58 5.77
N ARG A 123 -14.72 -12.47 6.72
CA ARG A 123 -14.82 -11.53 7.85
C ARG A 123 -13.55 -10.72 8.00
N TYR A 124 -13.70 -9.41 8.14
CA TYR A 124 -12.62 -8.51 8.53
C TYR A 124 -12.79 -8.13 9.99
N ARG A 125 -11.76 -8.39 10.80
CA ARG A 125 -11.74 -8.04 12.23
C ARG A 125 -10.44 -7.35 12.59
N ILE A 126 -10.48 -6.52 13.63
CA ILE A 126 -9.27 -6.02 14.28
C ILE A 126 -8.95 -6.95 15.45
N VAL A 127 -7.75 -7.54 15.43
CA VAL A 127 -7.20 -8.37 16.50
C VAL A 127 -5.78 -7.87 16.76
N ASP A 128 -5.47 -7.51 18.01
CA ASP A 128 -4.15 -7.01 18.43
C ASP A 128 -3.61 -5.86 17.57
N GLY A 129 -4.50 -4.93 17.17
CA GLY A 129 -4.15 -3.79 16.32
C GLY A 129 -3.82 -4.17 14.87
N ARG A 130 -4.25 -5.35 14.41
CA ARG A 130 -4.11 -5.80 13.02
C ARG A 130 -5.46 -6.11 12.42
N VAL A 131 -5.65 -5.76 11.15
CA VAL A 131 -6.78 -6.24 10.37
C VAL A 131 -6.48 -7.66 9.88
N ILE A 132 -7.30 -8.60 10.31
CA ILE A 132 -7.24 -10.00 9.87
C ILE A 132 -8.45 -10.28 9.00
N ARG A 133 -8.20 -10.87 7.83
CA ARG A 133 -9.21 -11.41 6.94
C ARG A 133 -9.37 -12.91 7.21
N TYR A 134 -10.51 -13.27 7.74
CA TYR A 134 -10.94 -14.65 7.92
C TYR A 134 -11.78 -15.10 6.73
N VAL A 135 -11.60 -16.34 6.28
CA VAL A 135 -12.37 -16.93 5.18
C VAL A 135 -12.75 -18.35 5.52
N SER A 136 -14.04 -18.67 5.43
CA SER A 136 -14.51 -20.04 5.57
C SER A 136 -14.05 -20.92 4.40
N PRO A 137 -13.97 -22.25 4.57
CA PRO A 137 -13.95 -23.16 3.44
C PRO A 137 -15.16 -22.93 2.52
N PRO A 138 -15.09 -23.35 1.24
CA PRO A 138 -16.25 -23.35 0.35
C PRO A 138 -17.41 -24.13 0.96
N LEU A 139 -18.58 -23.49 1.05
CA LEU A 139 -19.74 -24.02 1.74
C LEU A 139 -20.61 -24.81 0.75
N ALA A 140 -20.88 -26.07 1.10
CA ALA A 140 -21.55 -27.00 0.19
C ALA A 140 -23.08 -26.82 0.12
N ASN A 141 -23.70 -26.23 1.15
CA ASN A 141 -25.16 -26.07 1.25
C ASN A 141 -25.57 -24.92 2.19
N VAL A 142 -26.83 -24.52 2.09
CA VAL A 142 -27.45 -23.43 2.90
C VAL A 142 -27.33 -23.69 4.41
N GLY A 143 -27.42 -24.95 4.84
CA GLY A 143 -27.26 -25.30 6.26
C GLY A 143 -25.84 -25.02 6.78
N ALA A 144 -24.82 -25.30 5.98
CA ALA A 144 -23.43 -24.96 6.30
C ALA A 144 -23.22 -23.44 6.31
N LEU A 145 -23.80 -22.73 5.34
CA LEU A 145 -23.79 -21.27 5.29
C LEU A 145 -24.41 -20.64 6.53
N ARG A 146 -25.64 -21.03 6.90
CA ARG A 146 -26.32 -20.53 8.10
C ARG A 146 -25.50 -20.75 9.38
N ARG A 147 -24.84 -21.90 9.51
CA ARG A 147 -23.92 -22.15 10.63
C ARG A 147 -22.71 -21.24 10.61
N ALA A 148 -22.11 -21.01 9.44
CA ALA A 148 -20.97 -20.11 9.29
C ALA A 148 -21.34 -18.66 9.62
N LEU A 149 -22.52 -18.20 9.18
CA LEU A 149 -23.02 -16.83 9.39
C LEU A 149 -23.26 -16.51 10.87
N HIS A 150 -23.89 -17.43 11.62
CA HIS A 150 -24.23 -17.21 13.02
C HIS A 150 -23.16 -17.72 14.01
N GLY A 151 -22.18 -18.49 13.53
CA GLY A 151 -21.08 -19.02 14.33
C GLY A 151 -19.84 -18.14 14.31
N GLY A 152 -18.85 -18.49 15.13
CA GLY A 152 -17.51 -17.93 15.08
C GLY A 152 -16.67 -18.49 13.92
N GLU A 153 -15.48 -17.95 13.74
CA GLU A 153 -14.49 -18.51 12.81
C GLU A 153 -14.00 -19.86 13.35
N GLY A 154 -14.19 -20.92 12.56
CA GLY A 154 -13.70 -22.25 12.88
C GLY A 154 -12.18 -22.38 12.69
N SER A 155 -11.59 -23.44 13.22
CA SER A 155 -10.15 -23.72 13.04
C SER A 155 -9.76 -24.02 11.58
N ASP A 156 -10.72 -24.36 10.75
CA ASP A 156 -10.62 -24.61 9.32
C ASP A 156 -10.71 -23.32 8.48
N TRP A 157 -10.98 -22.18 9.10
CA TRP A 157 -10.98 -20.90 8.41
C TRP A 157 -9.56 -20.42 8.16
N SER A 158 -9.32 -19.91 6.96
CA SER A 158 -8.07 -19.23 6.65
C SER A 158 -8.03 -17.87 7.32
N ALA A 159 -6.94 -17.54 8.01
CA ALA A 159 -6.73 -16.25 8.65
C ALA A 159 -5.51 -15.54 8.03
N VAL A 160 -5.74 -14.44 7.33
CA VAL A 160 -4.69 -13.67 6.65
C VAL A 160 -4.54 -12.30 7.31
N PRO A 161 -3.43 -12.01 8.01
CA PRO A 161 -3.16 -10.67 8.51
C PRO A 161 -2.85 -9.75 7.32
N LEU A 162 -3.61 -8.68 7.17
CA LEU A 162 -3.47 -7.75 6.04
C LEU A 162 -2.70 -6.50 6.40
N MET A 163 -2.97 -5.92 7.57
CA MET A 163 -2.35 -4.67 7.99
C MET A 163 -2.20 -4.59 9.50
N GLY A 164 -1.04 -4.16 9.99
CA GLY A 164 -0.81 -3.85 11.41
C GLY A 164 -0.92 -2.36 11.73
N GLY A 165 -0.89 -2.02 13.02
CA GLY A 165 -0.95 -0.62 13.48
C GLY A 165 -2.31 0.04 13.34
N VAL A 166 -3.37 -0.74 13.09
CA VAL A 166 -4.74 -0.25 12.91
C VAL A 166 -5.37 -0.01 14.28
N GLY A 167 -5.83 1.22 14.51
CA GLY A 167 -6.52 1.63 15.72
C GLY A 167 -8.04 1.56 15.60
N SER A 168 -8.58 1.72 14.40
CA SER A 168 -10.03 1.62 14.15
C SER A 168 -10.33 1.17 12.72
N ILE A 169 -11.43 0.43 12.57
CA ILE A 169 -12.07 0.16 11.29
C ILE A 169 -13.57 0.39 11.48
N SER A 170 -14.17 1.14 10.58
CA SER A 170 -15.63 1.33 10.55
C SER A 170 -16.12 1.15 9.12
N ALA A 171 -17.31 0.59 8.98
CA ALA A 171 -17.95 0.42 7.70
C ALA A 171 -19.36 1.03 7.72
N ARG A 172 -19.82 1.47 6.55
CA ARG A 172 -21.22 1.78 6.27
C ARG A 172 -21.58 1.24 4.89
N VAL A 173 -22.84 0.87 4.70
CA VAL A 173 -23.37 0.35 3.45
C VAL A 173 -24.32 1.35 2.81
N TYR A 174 -24.40 1.32 1.48
CA TYR A 174 -25.36 2.11 0.73
C TYR A 174 -26.59 1.25 0.42
N VAL A 175 -27.74 1.71 0.91
CA VAL A 175 -29.06 1.12 0.65
C VAL A 175 -29.86 2.10 -0.19
N ALA A 176 -30.40 1.69 -1.34
CA ALA A 176 -30.87 2.61 -2.39
C ALA A 176 -31.87 3.69 -1.91
N LYS A 177 -32.80 3.35 -1.02
CA LYS A 177 -33.83 4.28 -0.50
C LYS A 177 -33.42 5.03 0.78
N VAL A 178 -32.36 4.60 1.45
CA VAL A 178 -31.91 5.15 2.74
C VAL A 178 -30.64 6.00 2.58
N GLY A 179 -29.81 5.67 1.61
CA GLY A 179 -28.46 6.19 1.46
C GLY A 179 -27.45 5.42 2.30
N TRP A 180 -26.41 6.12 2.73
CA TRP A 180 -25.35 5.53 3.57
C TRP A 180 -25.83 5.30 5.01
N THR A 181 -25.82 4.05 5.44
CA THR A 181 -26.22 3.64 6.79
C THR A 181 -25.28 2.58 7.37
N ALA A 182 -25.12 2.57 8.69
CA ALA A 182 -24.47 1.49 9.42
C ALA A 182 -25.49 0.59 10.14
N GLN A 183 -26.79 0.86 9.98
CA GLN A 183 -27.85 0.19 10.70
C GLN A 183 -28.37 -1.00 9.90
N MET A 184 -28.15 -2.22 10.39
CA MET A 184 -28.58 -3.45 9.68
C MET A 184 -30.11 -3.60 9.58
N LYS A 185 -30.88 -2.90 10.41
CA LYS A 185 -32.34 -2.82 10.26
C LYS A 185 -32.77 -2.20 8.93
N ASP A 186 -31.99 -1.26 8.40
CA ASP A 186 -32.30 -0.56 7.15
C ASP A 186 -32.08 -1.51 5.96
N VAL A 187 -31.00 -2.30 6.03
CA VAL A 187 -30.71 -3.39 5.09
C VAL A 187 -31.80 -4.45 5.14
N GLN A 188 -32.19 -4.91 6.33
CA GLN A 188 -33.25 -5.90 6.50
C GLN A 188 -34.60 -5.41 5.97
N SER A 189 -34.90 -4.12 6.15
CA SER A 189 -36.13 -3.51 5.62
C SER A 189 -36.12 -3.50 4.08
N ALA A 190 -34.98 -3.22 3.46
CA ALA A 190 -34.83 -3.27 2.00
C ALA A 190 -34.99 -4.70 1.45
N ILE A 191 -34.38 -5.71 2.09
CA ILE A 191 -34.57 -7.14 1.73
C ILE A 191 -36.06 -7.51 1.80
N THR A 192 -36.71 -7.18 2.92
CA THR A 192 -38.13 -7.49 3.14
C THR A 192 -39.02 -6.81 2.10
N GLU A 193 -38.68 -5.59 1.67
CA GLU A 193 -39.39 -4.89 0.60
C GLU A 193 -39.25 -5.63 -0.74
N TYR A 194 -38.03 -6.03 -1.11
CA TYR A 194 -37.77 -6.74 -2.36
C TYR A 194 -38.44 -8.12 -2.38
N ASP A 195 -38.42 -8.86 -1.28
CA ASP A 195 -39.13 -10.13 -1.13
C ASP A 195 -40.64 -9.98 -1.27
N ASN A 196 -41.22 -8.87 -0.77
CA ASN A 196 -42.63 -8.60 -0.93
C ASN A 196 -42.98 -8.22 -2.38
N ASN A 197 -42.10 -7.53 -3.09
CA ASN A 197 -42.29 -7.19 -4.49
C ASN A 197 -42.28 -8.42 -5.40
N LEU A 198 -41.56 -9.49 -5.04
CA LEU A 198 -41.60 -10.79 -5.74
C LEU A 198 -42.97 -11.47 -5.67
N LYS A 199 -43.80 -11.17 -4.68
CA LYS A 199 -45.15 -11.74 -4.55
C LYS A 199 -46.12 -11.16 -5.59
N VAL A 200 -45.77 -10.04 -6.21
CA VAL A 200 -46.53 -9.42 -7.30
C VAL A 200 -45.97 -9.96 -8.63
N PRO A 201 -46.82 -10.43 -9.57
CA PRO A 201 -46.35 -10.90 -10.87
C PRO A 201 -45.52 -9.82 -11.59
N GLN A 202 -44.22 -10.04 -11.69
CA GLN A 202 -43.29 -9.12 -12.36
C GLN A 202 -43.33 -9.38 -13.88
N LEU A 203 -43.50 -8.32 -14.67
CA LEU A 203 -43.38 -8.38 -16.13
C LEU A 203 -41.89 -8.33 -16.50
N GLY A 204 -41.26 -9.50 -16.63
CA GLY A 204 -39.88 -9.65 -17.11
C GLY A 204 -38.96 -10.37 -16.13
N ASN A 205 -37.78 -10.77 -16.62
CA ASN A 205 -36.76 -11.50 -15.86
C ASN A 205 -35.65 -10.58 -15.33
N ALA A 206 -36.00 -9.39 -14.83
CA ALA A 206 -34.99 -8.49 -14.25
C ALA A 206 -34.39 -9.12 -12.99
N PRO A 207 -33.05 -9.11 -12.82
CA PRO A 207 -32.42 -9.58 -11.58
C PRO A 207 -32.97 -8.84 -10.37
N LEU A 208 -33.10 -9.55 -9.25
CA LEU A 208 -33.51 -8.94 -7.99
C LEU A 208 -32.51 -7.87 -7.57
N PRO A 209 -32.96 -6.65 -7.22
CA PRO A 209 -32.08 -5.63 -6.69
C PRO A 209 -31.48 -6.08 -5.37
N ARG A 210 -30.18 -5.87 -5.20
CA ARG A 210 -29.45 -6.10 -3.95
C ARG A 210 -29.85 -5.04 -2.92
N SER A 211 -29.99 -5.43 -1.65
CA SER A 211 -30.23 -4.49 -0.54
C SER A 211 -29.06 -3.53 -0.31
N VAL A 212 -27.84 -4.02 -0.53
CA VAL A 212 -26.59 -3.25 -0.46
C VAL A 212 -25.96 -3.17 -1.83
N THR A 213 -25.71 -1.95 -2.32
CA THR A 213 -25.02 -1.73 -3.60
C THR A 213 -23.66 -1.06 -3.45
N GLY A 214 -23.36 -0.52 -2.27
CA GLY A 214 -22.09 0.13 -1.98
C GLY A 214 -21.61 -0.19 -0.56
N LEU A 215 -20.29 -0.28 -0.41
CA LEU A 215 -19.61 -0.47 0.86
C LEU A 215 -18.57 0.64 1.02
N GLU A 216 -18.68 1.44 2.06
CA GLU A 216 -17.64 2.39 2.47
C GLU A 216 -16.90 1.83 3.69
N VAL A 217 -15.58 1.78 3.62
CA VAL A 217 -14.70 1.38 4.72
C VAL A 217 -13.76 2.53 5.06
N SER A 218 -13.68 2.84 6.36
CA SER A 218 -12.74 3.80 6.93
C SER A 218 -11.78 3.07 7.85
N VAL A 219 -10.47 3.28 7.64
CA VAL A 219 -9.40 2.68 8.43
C VAL A 219 -8.56 3.79 9.06
N GLY A 220 -8.48 3.76 10.40
CA GLY A 220 -7.58 4.61 11.17
C GLY A 220 -6.39 3.80 11.69
N ALA A 221 -5.17 4.30 11.48
CA ALA A 221 -3.93 3.66 11.92
C ALA A 221 -2.98 4.67 12.58
N LYS A 222 -2.05 4.20 13.41
CA LYS A 222 -1.09 5.06 14.12
C LYS A 222 -0.18 5.85 13.17
N SER A 223 0.11 5.31 11.99
CA SER A 223 0.90 5.98 10.96
C SER A 223 0.12 7.02 10.15
N LEU A 224 -1.21 7.08 10.31
CA LEU A 224 -2.07 8.00 9.58
C LEU A 224 -2.42 9.25 10.41
N ALA A 225 -2.24 10.42 9.80
CA ALA A 225 -2.75 11.67 10.37
C ALA A 225 -4.28 11.77 10.34
N ARG A 226 -4.94 11.10 9.38
CA ARG A 226 -6.39 11.04 9.20
C ARG A 226 -6.82 9.66 8.72
N PRO A 227 -8.00 9.15 9.10
CA PRO A 227 -8.50 7.89 8.57
C PRO A 227 -8.58 7.89 7.05
N VAL A 228 -8.23 6.77 6.42
CA VAL A 228 -8.37 6.58 4.98
C VAL A 228 -9.71 5.94 4.69
N VAL A 229 -10.49 6.57 3.82
CA VAL A 229 -11.82 6.11 3.41
C VAL A 229 -11.77 5.60 1.97
N ARG A 230 -12.41 4.46 1.72
CA ARG A 230 -12.63 3.91 0.37
C ARG A 230 -14.07 3.42 0.21
N VAL A 231 -14.60 3.59 -0.99
CA VAL A 231 -15.94 3.15 -1.39
C VAL A 231 -15.79 2.09 -2.47
N PHE A 232 -16.55 1.01 -2.33
CA PHE A 232 -16.58 -0.13 -3.24
C PHE A 232 -18.01 -0.39 -3.70
N LEU A 233 -18.15 -0.87 -4.92
CA LEU A 233 -19.41 -1.44 -5.41
C LEU A 233 -19.52 -2.88 -4.93
N VAL A 234 -20.76 -3.34 -4.72
CA VAL A 234 -21.06 -4.65 -4.15
C VAL A 234 -21.76 -5.52 -5.18
N GLY A 235 -21.20 -6.70 -5.47
CA GLY A 235 -21.82 -7.70 -6.31
C GLY A 235 -21.83 -7.40 -7.82
N GLU A 236 -20.69 -6.92 -8.36
CA GLU A 236 -20.48 -6.62 -9.79
C GLU A 236 -19.67 -7.69 -10.54
#